data_AF-A0A433CZE1-F1
#
_entry.id   AF-A0A433CZE1-F1
#
_cell.length_a   1.000
_cell.length_b   1.000
_cell.length_c   1.000
_cell.angle_alpha   90.00
_cell.angle_beta   90.00
_cell.angle_gamma   90.00
#
_symmetry.space_group_name_H-M   'P 1'
#
loop_
_entity.id
_entity.type
_entity.pdbx_description
1 polymer ?
#
loop_
_entity_poly.entity_id
_entity_poly.type
_entity_poly.pdbx_seq_one_letter_code
_entity_poly.pdbx_strand_id
1 'polypeptide(L)'
;MLELMEANLRLNKLESCIDVKELNWGEPTQSMIPFVPDIILASDCVYLEAAFEPLVITLADLATLDTTIFLSYRKRRKADKRFFNILKKRFDFVEVS
;
A
#
# COMPACT_ATOMS: atom_id res chain seq x y z
N MET A 1 -14.29 4.72 7.27
CA MET A 1 -13.74 3.59 6.49
C MET A 1 -13.32 2.45 7.41
N LEU A 2 -12.62 2.74 8.51
CA LEU A 2 -12.17 1.74 9.49
C LEU A 2 -13.31 0.85 10.03
N GLU A 3 -14.42 1.43 10.48
CA GLU A 3 -15.58 0.68 10.97
C GLU A 3 -16.16 -0.31 9.94
N LEU A 4 -16.10 0.02 8.64
CA LEU A 4 -16.56 -0.87 7.57
C LEU A 4 -15.59 -2.05 7.38
N MET A 5 -14.28 -1.82 7.50
CA MET A 5 -13.28 -2.88 7.43
C MET A 5 -13.41 -3.84 8.62
N GLU A 6 -13.62 -3.31 9.82
CA GLU A 6 -13.90 -4.12 11.00
C GLU A 6 -15.23 -4.90 10.89
N ALA A 7 -16.26 -4.30 10.30
CA ALA A 7 -17.52 -5.01 10.04
C ALA A 7 -17.30 -6.16 9.04
N ASN A 8 -16.55 -5.93 7.97
CA ASN A 8 -16.21 -6.96 6.99
C ASN A 8 -15.37 -8.08 7.61
N LEU A 9 -14.43 -7.75 8.50
CA LEU A 9 -13.67 -8.72 9.26
C LEU A 9 -14.58 -9.69 10.02
N ARG A 10 -15.55 -9.14 10.77
CA ARG A 10 -16.53 -9.93 11.54
C ARG A 10 -17.44 -10.77 10.65
N LEU A 11 -17.89 -10.21 9.53
CA LEU A 11 -18.73 -10.93 8.57
C LEU A 11 -18.01 -12.14 7.97
N ASN A 12 -16.69 -12.05 7.77
CA ASN A 12 -15.88 -13.13 7.22
C ASN A 12 -15.27 -14.06 8.29
N LYS A 13 -15.46 -13.77 9.59
CA LYS A 13 -14.95 -14.56 10.72
C LYS A 13 -13.42 -14.69 10.76
N LEU A 14 -12.72 -13.59 10.52
CA LEU A 14 -11.25 -13.53 10.39
C LEU A 14 -10.57 -12.82 11.57
N GLU A 15 -11.29 -12.53 12.65
CA GLU A 15 -10.79 -11.78 13.81
C GLU A 15 -9.61 -12.45 14.52
N SER A 16 -9.41 -13.76 14.32
CA SER A 16 -8.30 -14.50 14.92
C SER A 16 -6.96 -14.34 14.20
N CYS A 17 -6.96 -13.87 12.95
CA CYS A 17 -5.76 -13.82 12.12
C CYS A 17 -5.56 -12.50 11.35
N ILE A 18 -6.52 -11.58 11.41
CA ILE A 18 -6.42 -10.26 10.78
C ILE A 18 -6.64 -9.17 11.82
N ASP A 19 -5.75 -8.18 11.81
CA ASP A 19 -5.86 -6.95 12.56
C ASP A 19 -6.15 -5.79 11.58
N VAL A 20 -7.00 -4.86 11.99
CA VAL A 20 -7.41 -3.72 11.16
C VAL A 20 -6.92 -2.45 11.85
N LYS A 21 -6.08 -1.70 11.15
CA LYS A 21 -5.49 -0.46 11.65
C LYS A 21 -5.58 0.64 10.61
N GLU A 22 -5.70 1.87 11.10
CA GLU A 22 -5.54 3.06 10.27
C GLU A 22 -4.06 3.21 9.88
N LEU A 23 -3.81 3.61 8.63
CA LEU A 23 -2.48 3.90 8.11
C LEU A 23 -2.57 5.10 7.17
N ASN A 24 -2.09 6.24 7.64
CA ASN A 24 -2.01 7.46 6.84
C ASN A 24 -0.72 7.46 6.02
N TRP A 25 -0.85 7.60 4.70
CA TRP A 25 0.32 7.60 3.83
C TRP A 25 1.19 8.85 4.03
N GLY A 26 2.50 8.64 4.09
CA GLY A 26 3.51 9.70 4.28
C GLY A 26 3.76 10.07 5.74
N GLU A 27 3.02 9.48 6.68
CA GLU A 27 3.28 9.59 8.12
C GLU A 27 4.19 8.45 8.62
N PRO A 28 4.94 8.64 9.71
CA PRO A 28 5.83 7.61 10.26
C PRO A 28 5.08 6.31 10.60
N THR A 29 5.58 5.17 10.09
CA THR A 29 4.87 3.88 10.16
C THR A 29 5.35 2.93 11.26
N GLN A 30 6.57 3.11 11.78
CA GLN A 30 7.19 2.17 12.75
C GLN A 30 6.38 1.99 14.05
N SER A 31 5.60 2.97 14.47
CA SER A 31 4.78 2.85 15.68
C SER A 31 3.51 2.01 15.45
N MET A 32 3.00 1.94 14.22
CA MET A 32 1.79 1.18 13.88
C MET A 32 2.08 -0.27 13.49
N ILE A 33 3.18 -0.48 12.76
CA ILE A 33 3.57 -1.78 12.22
C ILE A 33 4.95 -2.12 12.79
N PRO A 34 5.03 -2.78 13.96
CA PRO A 34 6.30 -3.05 14.65
C PRO A 34 7.08 -4.23 14.03
N PHE A 35 6.77 -4.62 12.80
CA PHE A 35 7.37 -5.75 12.10
C PHE A 35 7.60 -5.39 10.63
N VAL A 36 8.50 -6.11 9.98
CA VAL A 36 8.72 -6.00 8.55
C VAL A 36 7.79 -6.98 7.83
N PRO A 37 6.91 -6.52 6.93
CA PRO A 37 6.06 -7.41 6.15
C PRO A 37 6.86 -8.15 5.08
N ASP A 38 6.59 -9.44 4.92
CA ASP A 38 7.10 -10.22 3.78
C ASP A 38 6.43 -9.77 2.48
N ILE A 39 5.14 -9.44 2.55
CA ILE A 39 4.31 -9.06 1.40
C ILE A 39 3.49 -7.80 1.70
N ILE A 40 3.49 -6.86 0.77
CA ILE A 40 2.59 -5.69 0.77
C ILE A 40 1.67 -5.77 -0.44
N LEU A 41 0.36 -5.63 -0.20
CA LEU A 41 -0.67 -5.60 -1.24
C LEU A 41 -1.29 -4.22 -1.34
N ALA A 42 -1.28 -3.62 -2.52
CA ALA A 42 -1.94 -2.34 -2.81
C ALA A 42 -2.83 -2.48 -4.04
N SER A 43 -4.15 -2.33 -3.87
CA SER A 43 -5.12 -2.52 -4.96
C SER A 43 -5.85 -1.23 -5.28
N ASP A 44 -5.73 -0.77 -6.53
CA ASP A 44 -6.38 0.42 -7.09
C ASP A 44 -6.08 1.70 -6.28
N CYS A 45 -4.87 1.82 -5.72
CA CYS A 45 -4.44 2.98 -4.93
C CYS A 45 -3.96 4.18 -5.79
N VAL A 46 -3.73 3.97 -7.08
CA VAL A 46 -3.15 4.98 -7.99
C VAL A 46 -4.25 5.74 -8.73
N TYR A 47 -4.93 6.65 -8.03
CA TYR A 47 -5.97 7.50 -8.64
C TYR A 47 -5.95 8.96 -8.16
N LEU A 48 -5.39 9.22 -6.99
CA LEU A 48 -5.31 10.55 -6.38
C LEU A 48 -3.88 11.07 -6.45
N GLU A 49 -3.61 12.08 -7.29
CA GLU A 49 -2.24 12.58 -7.50
C GLU A 49 -1.58 13.11 -6.23
N ALA A 50 -2.34 13.74 -5.33
CA ALA A 50 -1.84 14.23 -4.06
C ALA A 50 -1.30 13.11 -3.15
N ALA A 51 -1.74 11.87 -3.37
CA ALA A 51 -1.34 10.70 -2.60
C ALA A 51 -0.15 9.93 -3.22
N PHE A 52 0.34 10.31 -4.41
CA PHE A 52 1.40 9.55 -5.08
C PHE A 52 2.72 9.55 -4.30
N GLU A 53 3.22 10.72 -3.89
CA GLU A 53 4.45 10.81 -3.12
C GLU A 53 4.30 10.18 -1.73
N PRO A 54 3.23 10.50 -0.94
CA PRO A 54 3.02 9.85 0.34
C PRO A 54 2.94 8.32 0.26
N LEU A 55 2.27 7.76 -0.75
CA LEU A 55 2.17 6.32 -0.95
C LEU A 55 3.54 5.69 -1.21
N VAL A 56 4.36 6.27 -2.10
CA VAL A 56 5.70 5.74 -2.40
C VAL A 56 6.61 5.81 -1.17
N ILE A 57 6.54 6.88 -0.38
CA ILE A 57 7.27 7.01 0.89
C ILE A 57 6.84 5.90 1.85
N THR A 58 5.54 5.71 2.03
CA THR A 58 4.99 4.68 2.93
C THR A 58 5.44 3.27 2.54
N LEU A 59 5.42 2.96 1.23
CA LEU A 59 5.93 1.67 0.74
C LEU A 59 7.42 1.50 1.03
N ALA A 60 8.22 2.57 0.89
CA ALA A 60 9.66 2.52 1.15
C ALA A 60 9.98 2.41 2.64
N ASP A 61 9.17 3.01 3.50
CA ASP A 61 9.35 2.94 4.96
C ASP A 61 8.93 1.57 5.53
N LEU A 62 7.95 0.90 4.90
CA LEU A 62 7.49 -0.42 5.29
C LEU A 62 8.32 -1.57 4.70
N ALA A 63 8.92 -1.38 3.53
CA ALA A 63 9.60 -2.44 2.81
C ALA A 63 11.09 -2.54 3.16
N THR A 64 11.59 -3.77 3.12
CA THR A 64 13.03 -4.07 3.06
C THR A 64 13.35 -4.74 1.72
N LEU A 65 14.61 -5.13 1.52
CA LEU A 65 15.02 -5.86 0.31
C LEU A 65 14.33 -7.23 0.16
N ASP A 66 13.86 -7.81 1.26
CA ASP A 66 13.18 -9.11 1.28
C ASP A 66 11.64 -8.96 1.14
N THR A 67 11.12 -7.74 1.18
CA THR A 67 9.68 -7.46 1.06
C THR A 67 9.25 -7.45 -0.41
N THR A 68 8.21 -8.23 -0.73
CA THR A 68 7.58 -8.22 -2.06
C THR A 68 6.34 -7.33 -2.08
N ILE A 69 6.26 -6.40 -3.02
CA ILE A 69 5.11 -5.49 -3.16
C ILE A 69 4.32 -5.85 -4.42
N PHE A 70 3.04 -6.22 -4.25
CA PHE A 70 2.11 -6.35 -5.37
C PHE A 70 1.21 -5.13 -5.46
N LEU A 71 1.35 -4.39 -6.55
CA LEU A 71 0.53 -3.22 -6.84
C LEU A 71 -0.34 -3.50 -8.06
N SER A 72 -1.66 -3.58 -7.84
CA SER A 72 -2.64 -3.63 -8.92
C SER A 72 -3.22 -2.24 -9.16
N TYR A 73 -3.33 -1.85 -10.42
CA TYR A 73 -3.94 -0.56 -10.78
C TYR A 73 -4.69 -0.69 -12.09
N ARG A 74 -5.72 0.14 -12.25
CA ARG A 74 -6.37 0.33 -13.53
C ARG A 74 -5.82 1.58 -14.19
N LYS A 75 -5.25 1.45 -15.39
CA LYS A 75 -4.82 2.61 -16.19
C LYS A 75 -6.04 3.46 -16.55
N ARG A 76 -6.14 4.66 -15.98
CA ARG A 76 -7.29 5.56 -16.17
C ARG A 76 -6.88 6.87 -16.81
N ARG A 77 -5.69 7.39 -16.52
CA ARG A 77 -5.28 8.75 -16.90
C ARG A 77 -3.82 8.82 -17.30
N LYS A 78 -3.44 9.93 -17.94
CA LYS A 78 -2.03 10.24 -18.22
C LYS A 78 -1.22 10.49 -16.94
N ALA A 79 -1.89 10.93 -15.87
CA ALA A 79 -1.29 11.19 -14.57
C ALA A 79 -0.64 9.94 -13.95
N ASP A 80 -1.10 8.73 -14.31
CA ASP A 80 -0.54 7.46 -13.82
C ASP A 80 0.97 7.37 -14.13
N LYS A 81 1.42 7.95 -15.25
CA LYS A 81 2.86 8.02 -15.60
C LYS A 81 3.68 8.78 -14.55
N ARG A 82 3.09 9.77 -13.88
CA ARG A 82 3.75 10.54 -12.81
C ARG A 82 4.02 9.65 -11.61
N PHE A 83 3.07 8.80 -11.21
CA PHE A 83 3.25 7.84 -10.13
C PHE A 83 4.45 6.91 -10.40
N PHE A 84 4.49 6.25 -11.56
CA PHE A 84 5.59 5.35 -11.90
C PHE A 84 6.95 6.06 -12.02
N ASN A 85 6.96 7.34 -12.40
CA ASN A 85 8.18 8.15 -12.38
C ASN A 85 8.70 8.47 -10.98
N ILE A 86 7.83 8.50 -9.96
CA ILE A 86 8.21 8.65 -8.56
C ILE A 86 8.63 7.28 -8.02
N LEU A 87 7.84 6.23 -8.29
CA LEU A 87 8.09 4.86 -7.84
C LEU A 87 9.48 4.36 -8.25
N LYS A 88 9.87 4.58 -9.52
CA LYS A 88 11.19 4.16 -10.05
C LYS A 88 12.41 4.79 -9.36
N LYS A 89 12.21 5.85 -8.55
CA LYS A 89 13.31 6.47 -7.79
C LYS A 89 13.67 5.66 -6.54
N ARG A 90 12.77 4.77 -6.10
CA ARG A 90 12.89 3.99 -4.87
C ARG A 90 12.80 2.49 -5.11
N PHE A 91 12.15 2.07 -6.18
CA PHE A 91 11.87 0.66 -6.48
C PHE A 91 12.17 0.32 -7.93
N ASP A 92 12.72 -0.86 -8.14
CA ASP A 92 12.62 -1.56 -9.42
C ASP A 92 11.29 -2.33 -9.45
N PHE A 93 10.64 -2.37 -10.61
CA PHE A 93 9.37 -3.06 -10.77
C PHE A 93 9.25 -3.68 -12.16
N VAL A 94 8.47 -4.75 -12.23
CA VAL A 94 8.12 -5.44 -13.47
C VAL A 94 6.61 -5.65 -13.51
N GLU A 95 6.06 -5.68 -14.71
CA GLU A 95 4.67 -6.06 -14.91
C GLU A 95 4.54 -7.58 -14.80
N VAL A 96 3.55 -8.04 -14.02
CA VAL A 96 3.24 -9.46 -13.84
C VAL A 96 1.85 -9.69 -14.44
N SER A 97 1.77 -10.57 -15.43
CA SER A 97 0.55 -10.89 -16.20
C SER A 97 -0.09 -12.19 -15.75
#